data_AF-A0A9E7AB16-F1
#
_entry.id   AF-A0A9E7AB16-F1
#
_cell.length_a   1.000
_cell.length_b   1.000
_cell.length_c   1.000
_cell.angle_alpha   90.00
_cell.angle_beta   90.00
_cell.angle_gamma   90.00
#
_symmetry.space_group_name_H-M   'P 1'
#
loop_
_entity.id
_entity.type
_entity.pdbx_description
1 polymer ?
#
loop_
_entity_poly.entity_id
_entity_poly.type
_entity_poly.pdbx_seq_one_letter_code
_entity_poly.pdbx_strand_id
1 'polypeptide(L)'
;MTGFCAFRAGQMVECVDDGWVRAGQDAPPIPLPVSGCVYTIADLKPFGGGVFLHLEPFGPEIWFLSAHFRPVRPTSIEPLRALLAPLGAREREIA
;
A
#
# COMPACT_ATOMS: atom_id res chain seq x y z
N MET A 1 27.24 5.64 2.01
CA MET A 1 26.17 4.64 1.80
C MET A 1 24.91 5.37 1.36
N THR A 2 24.67 5.48 0.06
CA THR A 2 23.47 6.09 -0.51
C THR A 2 22.38 5.01 -0.61
N GLY A 3 21.59 4.87 0.45
CA GLY A 3 20.40 4.01 0.42
C GLY A 3 19.35 4.67 -0.47
N PHE A 4 19.06 4.08 -1.63
CA PHE A 4 17.97 4.51 -2.49
C PHE A 4 16.66 4.40 -1.71
N CYS A 5 15.98 5.52 -1.48
CA CYS A 5 14.60 5.50 -1.00
C CYS A 5 13.73 4.87 -2.11
N ALA A 6 13.19 3.68 -1.86
CA ALA A 6 12.33 2.95 -2.80
C ALA A 6 10.91 3.55 -2.94
N PHE A 7 10.64 4.67 -2.24
CA PHE A 7 9.34 5.32 -2.16
C PHE A 7 9.36 6.72 -2.76
N ARG A 8 8.25 7.13 -3.38
CA ARG A 8 8.02 8.47 -3.93
C ARG A 8 6.62 8.97 -3.55
N ALA A 9 6.45 10.29 -3.40
CA ALA A 9 5.12 10.88 -3.29
C ALA A 9 4.25 10.53 -4.51
N GLY A 10 2.95 10.35 -4.29
CA GLY A 10 1.97 9.86 -5.27
C GLY A 10 2.02 8.35 -5.53
N GLN A 11 2.94 7.62 -4.91
CA GLN A 11 3.01 6.16 -5.06
C GLN A 11 1.99 5.46 -4.16
N MET A 12 1.35 4.42 -4.71
CA MET A 12 0.52 3.52 -3.94
C MET A 12 1.37 2.48 -3.21
N VAL A 13 1.04 2.26 -1.94
CA VAL A 13 1.67 1.27 -1.07
C VAL A 13 0.61 0.45 -0.36
N GLU A 14 0.89 -0.84 -0.22
CA GLU A 14 0.09 -1.75 0.58
C GLU A 14 0.67 -1.83 2.00
N CYS A 15 -0.18 -1.74 3.01
CA CYS A 15 0.18 -2.06 4.39
C CYS A 15 0.31 -3.58 4.52
N VAL A 16 1.47 -4.09 4.92
CA VAL A 16 1.72 -5.53 5.04
C VAL A 16 1.79 -6.01 6.50
N ASP A 17 1.73 -5.10 7.46
CA ASP A 17 1.84 -5.37 8.89
C ASP A 17 1.07 -4.31 9.69
N ASP A 18 0.16 -4.76 10.55
CA ASP A 18 -0.64 -3.93 11.44
C ASP A 18 -0.17 -3.96 12.91
N GLY A 19 1.06 -4.45 13.14
CA GLY A 19 1.78 -4.48 14.43
C GLY A 19 2.15 -3.10 14.98
N TRP A 20 1.24 -2.14 14.92
CA TRP A 20 1.40 -0.78 15.40
C TRP A 20 1.42 -0.74 16.93
N VAL A 21 2.57 -0.40 17.51
CA VAL A 21 2.66 -0.12 18.95
C VAL A 21 2.34 1.34 19.20
N ARG A 22 1.25 1.60 19.92
CA ARG A 22 0.91 2.96 20.38
C ARG A 22 1.96 3.41 21.39
N ALA A 23 2.53 4.60 21.18
CA ALA A 23 3.40 5.22 22.16
C ALA A 23 2.55 5.72 23.34
N GLY A 24 2.39 4.89 24.37
CA GLY A 24 1.71 5.22 25.62
C GLY A 24 0.26 4.76 25.71
N GLN A 25 -0.15 4.30 26.91
CA GLN A 25 -1.51 3.86 27.20
C GLN A 25 -2.56 4.98 27.09
N ASP A 26 -2.15 6.24 27.28
CA ASP A 26 -3.05 7.41 27.33
C ASP A 26 -3.09 8.23 26.03
N ALA A 27 -2.51 7.74 24.93
CA ALA A 27 -2.60 8.45 23.66
C ALA A 27 -4.08 8.53 23.18
N PRO A 28 -4.50 9.59 22.48
CA PRO A 28 -5.78 9.61 21.79
C PRO A 28 -5.83 8.53 20.69
N PRO A 29 -7.02 7.98 20.36
CA PRO A 29 -7.15 7.02 19.28
C PRO A 29 -6.74 7.68 17.96
N ILE A 30 -5.62 7.21 17.39
CA ILE A 30 -5.18 7.63 16.07
C ILE A 30 -5.66 6.60 15.04
N PRO A 31 -6.11 7.04 13.85
CA PRO A 31 -6.39 6.12 12.77
C PRO A 31 -5.09 5.38 12.39
N LEU A 32 -5.16 4.05 12.28
CA LEU A 32 -4.04 3.20 11.91
C LEU A 32 -4.28 2.54 10.54
N PRO A 33 -3.23 2.35 9.73
CA PRO A 33 -3.29 1.58 8.50
C PRO A 33 -3.67 0.13 8.79
N VAL A 34 -4.56 -0.41 7.97
CA VAL A 34 -5.04 -1.79 8.05
C VAL A 34 -4.23 -2.66 7.10
N SER A 35 -3.79 -3.83 7.58
CA SER A 35 -3.06 -4.78 6.75
C SER A 35 -3.88 -5.23 5.52
N GLY A 36 -3.25 -5.30 4.36
CA GLY A 36 -3.85 -5.58 3.05
C GLY A 36 -4.53 -4.38 2.39
N CYS A 37 -4.66 -3.23 3.07
CA CYS A 37 -5.19 -2.02 2.45
C CYS A 37 -4.10 -1.24 1.71
N VAL A 38 -4.53 -0.56 0.64
CA VAL A 38 -3.68 0.28 -0.21
C VAL A 38 -3.89 1.76 0.14
N TYR A 39 -2.79 2.49 0.22
CA TYR A 39 -2.72 3.91 0.56
C TYR A 39 -1.83 4.64 -0.44
N THR A 40 -2.05 5.94 -0.62
CA THR A 40 -1.19 6.80 -1.43
C THR A 40 -0.23 7.56 -0.53
N ILE A 41 1.06 7.58 -0.88
CA ILE A 41 2.05 8.41 -0.19
C ILE A 41 1.82 9.87 -0.54
N ALA A 42 1.42 10.68 0.42
CA ALA A 42 1.31 12.12 0.29
C ALA A 42 2.69 12.79 0.35
N ASP A 43 3.50 12.41 1.34
CA ASP A 43 4.85 12.94 1.55
C ASP A 43 5.77 11.94 2.25
N LEU A 44 7.07 12.21 2.29
CA LEU A 44 8.08 11.33 2.86
C LEU A 44 9.22 12.08 3.53
N LYS A 45 9.65 11.55 4.67
CA LYS A 45 10.70 12.15 5.50
C LYS A 45 11.78 11.12 5.86
N PRO A 46 13.07 11.39 5.63
CA PRO A 46 14.13 10.46 5.99
C PRO A 46 14.22 10.27 7.51
N PHE A 47 14.55 9.04 7.92
CA PHE A 47 14.79 8.66 9.31
C PHE A 47 16.05 7.79 9.38
N GLY A 48 16.79 7.82 10.50
CA GLY A 48 18.01 7.04 10.66
C GLY A 48 17.73 5.53 10.51
N GLY A 49 18.00 4.97 9.33
CA GLY A 49 17.72 3.57 8.99
C GLY A 49 16.45 3.30 8.19
N GLY A 50 15.69 4.34 7.77
CA GLY A 50 14.47 4.16 7.00
C GLY A 50 13.83 5.47 6.53
N VAL A 51 12.54 5.42 6.21
CA VAL A 51 11.75 6.59 5.79
C VAL A 51 10.42 6.58 6.51
N PHE A 52 9.96 7.74 6.94
CA PHE A 52 8.59 7.95 7.37
C PHE A 52 7.72 8.34 6.18
N LEU A 53 6.54 7.74 6.08
CA LEU A 53 5.54 7.98 5.06
C LEU A 53 4.38 8.74 5.68
N HIS A 54 3.99 9.84 5.04
CA HIS A 54 2.67 10.45 5.24
C HIS A 54 1.72 9.86 4.19
N LEU A 55 0.57 9.37 4.63
CA LEU A 55 -0.36 8.60 3.79
C LEU A 55 -1.72 9.29 3.72
N GLU A 56 -2.35 9.27 2.56
CA GLU A 56 -3.78 9.61 2.45
C GLU A 56 -4.63 8.40 2.91
N PRO A 57 -5.72 8.59 3.68
CA PRO A 57 -6.36 9.85 4.08
C PRO A 57 -5.96 10.33 5.49
N PHE A 58 -4.80 9.90 6.01
CA PHE A 58 -4.40 10.24 7.37
C PHE A 58 -4.05 11.73 7.48
N GLY A 59 -4.41 12.34 8.62
CA GLY A 59 -4.14 13.75 8.88
C GLY A 59 -2.64 14.11 8.76
N PRO A 60 -2.30 15.39 8.57
CA PRO A 60 -0.93 15.84 8.25
C PRO A 60 0.12 15.55 9.34
N GLU A 61 -0.33 15.23 10.54
CA GLU A 61 0.54 15.00 11.71
C GLU A 61 0.88 13.51 11.91
N ILE A 62 0.32 12.60 11.12
CA ILE A 62 0.48 11.16 11.30
C ILE A 62 1.47 10.61 10.28
N TRP A 63 2.55 10.01 10.79
CA TRP A 63 3.66 9.49 10.00
C TRP A 63 3.93 8.03 10.36
N PHE A 64 4.16 7.20 9.36
CA PHE A 64 4.34 5.76 9.54
C PHE A 64 5.69 5.30 9.05
N LEU A 65 6.32 4.36 9.76
CA LEU A 65 7.61 3.81 9.33
C LEU A 65 7.41 2.97 8.06
N SER A 66 8.25 3.20 7.05
CA SER A 66 8.17 2.51 5.76
C SER A 66 8.33 0.99 5.83
N ALA A 67 8.80 0.45 6.96
CA ALA A 67 8.98 -0.99 7.17
C ALA A 67 7.67 -1.79 7.03
N HIS A 68 6.54 -1.20 7.40
CA HIS A 68 5.19 -1.79 7.36
C HIS A 68 4.52 -1.72 5.99
N PHE A 69 5.21 -1.18 4.97
CA PHE A 69 4.63 -0.96 3.65
C PHE A 69 5.44 -1.60 2.53
N ARG A 70 4.75 -1.95 1.45
CA ARG A 70 5.35 -2.40 0.20
C ARG A 70 4.79 -1.61 -0.98
N PRO A 71 5.61 -1.25 -1.97
CA PRO A 71 5.13 -0.69 -3.23
C PRO A 71 4.06 -1.58 -3.88
N VAL A 72 2.91 -1.01 -4.20
CA VAL A 72 1.96 -1.67 -5.10
C VAL A 72 2.60 -1.69 -6.47
N ARG A 73 2.84 -2.89 -7.01
CA ARG A 73 3.27 -3.05 -8.40
C ARG A 73 2.05 -2.83 -9.29
N PRO A 74 2.16 -2.05 -10.37
CA PRO A 74 1.11 -2.02 -11.37
C PRO A 74 0.88 -3.44 -11.87
N THR A 75 -0.24 -4.04 -11.50
CA THR A 75 -0.69 -5.30 -12.09
C THR A 75 -1.48 -4.95 -13.34
N SER A 76 -1.08 -5.52 -14.47
CA SER A 76 -1.89 -5.43 -15.69
C SER A 76 -3.28 -6.00 -15.41
N ILE A 77 -4.30 -5.30 -15.86
CA ILE A 77 -5.69 -5.78 -15.78
C ILE A 77 -5.97 -6.85 -16.84
N GLU A 78 -5.10 -7.02 -17.85
CA GLU A 78 -5.30 -7.93 -18.98
C GLU A 78 -5.50 -9.40 -18.57
N PRO A 79 -4.72 -9.98 -17.64
CA PRO A 79 -4.98 -11.34 -17.17
C PRO A 79 -6.37 -11.48 -16.52
N LEU A 80 -6.82 -10.47 -15.77
CA LEU A 80 -8.15 -10.47 -15.16
C LEU A 80 -9.24 -10.32 -16.23
N ARG A 81 -9.02 -9.47 -17.23
CA ARG A 81 -9.92 -9.32 -18.40
C ARG A 81 -10.04 -10.62 -19.17
N ALA A 82 -8.95 -11.35 -19.37
CA ALA A 82 -8.96 -12.65 -20.04
C ALA A 82 -9.73 -13.72 -19.25
N LEU A 83 -9.62 -13.72 -17.92
CA LEU A 83 -10.38 -14.62 -17.04
C LEU A 83 -11.87 -14.29 -16.99
N LEU A 84 -12.22 -13.01 -17.05
CA LEU A 84 -13.60 -12.51 -17.04
C LEU A 84 -14.21 -12.42 -18.45
N ALA A 85 -13.44 -12.74 -19.49
CA ALA A 85 -13.95 -12.74 -20.85
C ALA A 85 -15.11 -13.74 -20.92
N PRO A 86 -16.26 -13.36 -21.51
CA PRO A 86 -17.36 -14.29 -21.66
C PRO A 86 -16.84 -15.54 -22.36
N LEU A 87 -17.22 -16.72 -21.85
CA LEU A 87 -16.95 -18.03 -22.46
C LEU A 87 -17.64 -18.08 -23.83
N GLY A 88 -17.05 -17.42 -24.81
CA GLY A 88 -17.56 -17.30 -26.15
C GLY A 88 -17.29 -18.59 -26.92
N ALA A 89 -18.32 -19.42 -27.01
CA ALA A 89 -18.59 -20.31 -28.14
C ALA A 89 -17.64 -21.50 -28.42
N ARG A 90 -16.91 -22.02 -27.43
CA ARG A 90 -16.30 -23.37 -27.57
C ARG A 90 -17.29 -24.53 -27.34
N GLU A 91 -18.49 -24.24 -26.84
CA GLU A 91 -19.56 -25.23 -26.70
C GLU A 91 -20.37 -25.46 -27.99
N ARG A 92 -20.10 -24.72 -29.07
CA ARG A 92 -20.72 -24.98 -30.39
C ARG A 92 -19.97 -25.99 -31.26
N GLU A 93 -18.82 -26.49 -30.81
CA GLU A 93 -18.06 -27.55 -31.51
C GLU A 93 -18.33 -28.97 -30.97
N ILE A 94 -19.19 -29.12 -29.95
CA ILE A 94 -19.64 -30.43 -29.44
C ILE A 94 -21.11 -30.70 -29.82
N ALA A 95 -21.56 -30.14 -30.95
CA ALA A 95 -22.78 -30.55 -31.63
C ALA A 95 -22.51 -31.77 -32.51
#